data_AF-A0A235EXQ9-F1
#
_entry.id   AF-A0A235EXQ9-F1
#
_cell.length_a   1.000
_cell.length_b   1.000
_cell.length_c   1.000
_cell.angle_alpha   90.00
_cell.angle_beta   90.00
_cell.angle_gamma   90.00
#
_symmetry.space_group_name_H-M   'P 1'
#
loop_
_entity.id
_entity.type
_entity.pdbx_description
1 polymer ?
#
loop_
_entity_poly.entity_id
_entity_poly.type
_entity_poly.pdbx_seq_one_letter_code
_entity_poly.pdbx_strand_id
1 'polypeptide(L)'
;MWFDSIPELAEFLLEEQPKAYEYEEEDAATYRAAMTPIVEQLKAEGFSETLRNELNKVAKLAYVVDWWGHFDEIVQAKTEFAQDIVSGFLDAEAPRAIQPDEMDDFLEYLLTCGC
;
A
#
# COMPACT_ATOMS: atom_id res chain seq x y z
N MET A 1 1.78 3.52 4.12
CA MET A 1 1.33 4.84 3.60
C MET A 1 -0.12 4.70 3.13
N TRP A 2 -0.94 5.73 3.35
CA TRP A 2 -2.38 5.72 3.03
C TRP A 2 -2.70 6.79 1.99
N PHE A 3 -3.68 6.51 1.14
CA PHE A 3 -4.14 7.39 0.06
C PHE A 3 -5.66 7.36 0.02
N ASP A 4 -6.29 8.50 -0.29
CA ASP A 4 -7.76 8.58 -0.34
C ASP A 4 -8.32 7.91 -1.60
N SER A 5 -7.49 7.75 -2.64
CA SER A 5 -7.91 7.17 -3.91
C SER A 5 -6.79 6.49 -4.69
N ILE A 6 -7.15 5.58 -5.61
CA ILE A 6 -6.21 4.97 -6.56
C ILE A 6 -5.51 6.02 -7.43
N PRO A 7 -6.18 7.06 -7.96
CA PRO A 7 -5.51 8.15 -8.67
C PRO A 7 -4.42 8.85 -7.87
N GLU A 8 -4.61 9.07 -6.56
CA GLU A 8 -3.59 9.68 -5.69
C GLU A 8 -2.40 8.75 -5.46
N LEU A 9 -2.66 7.47 -5.17
CA LEU A 9 -1.60 6.45 -5.09
C LEU A 9 -0.79 6.40 -6.39
N ALA A 10 -1.47 6.43 -7.53
CA ALA A 10 -0.87 6.43 -8.85
C ALA A 10 0.05 7.64 -9.09
N GLU A 11 -0.41 8.84 -8.73
CA GLU A 11 0.39 10.06 -8.82
C GLU A 11 1.61 9.98 -7.90
N PHE A 12 1.42 9.52 -6.66
CA PHE A 12 2.52 9.33 -5.72
C PHE A 12 3.58 8.36 -6.26
N LEU A 13 3.16 7.22 -6.81
CA LEU A 13 4.06 6.22 -7.37
C LEU A 13 4.87 6.74 -8.56
N LEU A 14 4.32 7.64 -9.37
CA LEU A 14 4.99 8.18 -10.56
C LEU A 14 5.86 9.40 -10.25
N GLU A 15 5.39 10.31 -9.41
CA GLU A 15 5.97 11.64 -9.27
C GLU A 15 6.68 11.85 -7.93
N GLU A 16 6.10 11.38 -6.83
CA GLU A 16 6.62 11.66 -5.49
C GLU A 16 7.66 10.63 -5.07
N GLN A 17 7.46 9.37 -5.42
CA GLN A 17 8.36 8.31 -5.01
C GLN A 17 9.78 8.44 -5.61
N PRO A 18 9.98 8.73 -6.91
CA PRO A 18 11.34 8.97 -7.42
C PRO A 18 12.07 10.10 -6.70
N LYS A 19 11.34 11.15 -6.28
CA LYS A 19 11.89 12.27 -5.50
C LYS A 19 12.29 11.81 -4.10
N ALA A 20 11.45 11.00 -3.45
CA ALA A 20 11.70 10.50 -2.10
C ALA A 20 12.96 9.63 -2.01
N TYR A 21 13.32 8.95 -3.11
CA TYR A 21 14.52 8.13 -3.20
C TYR A 21 15.65 8.77 -4.02
N GLU A 22 15.56 10.08 -4.28
CA GLU A 22 16.62 10.87 -4.91
C GLU A 22 17.10 10.31 -6.27
N TYR A 23 16.17 9.83 -7.10
CA TYR A 23 16.50 9.35 -8.44
C TYR A 23 17.05 10.52 -9.29
N GLU A 24 18.15 10.27 -9.99
CA GLU A 24 18.67 11.16 -11.02
C GLU A 24 17.65 11.28 -12.17
N GLU A 25 17.70 12.37 -12.94
CA GLU A 25 16.68 12.67 -13.96
C GLU A 25 16.50 11.54 -14.99
N GLU A 26 17.59 10.91 -15.42
CA GLU A 26 17.59 9.80 -16.38
C GLU A 26 16.98 8.52 -15.78
N ASP A 27 17.28 8.23 -14.50
CA ASP A 27 16.73 7.09 -13.78
C ASP A 27 15.26 7.29 -13.44
N ALA A 28 14.86 8.51 -13.07
CA ALA A 28 13.48 8.89 -12.81
C ALA A 28 12.62 8.79 -14.07
N ALA A 29 13.16 9.15 -15.24
CA ALA A 29 12.47 8.97 -16.52
C ALA A 29 12.30 7.47 -16.85
N THR A 30 13.34 6.66 -16.64
CA THR A 30 13.30 5.21 -16.86
C THR A 30 12.30 4.53 -15.93
N TYR A 31 12.32 4.90 -14.64
CA TYR A 31 11.38 4.41 -13.64
C TYR A 31 9.94 4.78 -14.01
N ARG A 32 9.66 6.05 -14.37
CA ARG A 32 8.31 6.49 -14.75
C ARG A 32 7.80 5.75 -15.98
N ALA A 33 8.65 5.53 -16.98
CA ALA A 33 8.28 4.76 -18.17
C ALA A 33 7.90 3.32 -17.82
N ALA A 34 8.63 2.68 -16.90
CA ALA A 34 8.32 1.32 -16.43
C ALA A 34 7.09 1.26 -15.52
N MET A 35 6.85 2.27 -14.69
CA MET A 35 5.75 2.32 -13.72
C MET A 35 4.41 2.73 -14.36
N THR A 36 4.44 3.53 -15.43
CA THR A 36 3.23 4.01 -16.14
C THR A 36 2.23 2.90 -16.48
N PRO A 37 2.60 1.81 -17.18
CA PRO A 37 1.63 0.76 -17.55
C PRO A 37 1.02 0.07 -16.32
N ILE A 38 1.79 -0.10 -15.24
CA ILE A 38 1.31 -0.72 -13.99
C ILE A 38 0.25 0.17 -13.35
N VAL A 39 0.51 1.48 -13.30
CA VAL A 39 -0.41 2.47 -12.75
C VAL A 39 -1.68 2.61 -13.61
N GLU A 40 -1.57 2.55 -14.93
CA GLU A 40 -2.73 2.55 -15.82
C GLU A 40 -3.61 1.32 -15.59
N GLN A 41 -3.00 0.14 -15.44
CA GLN A 41 -3.75 -1.08 -15.15
C GLN A 41 -4.35 -1.06 -13.75
N LEU A 42 -3.64 -0.55 -12.74
CA LEU A 42 -4.16 -0.32 -11.39
C LEU A 42 -5.41 0.58 -11.40
N LYS A 43 -5.41 1.65 -12.19
CA LYS A 43 -6.57 2.54 -12.37
C LYS A 43 -7.76 1.83 -13.04
N ALA A 44 -7.50 0.91 -13.96
CA ALA A 44 -8.53 0.23 -14.72
C ALA A 44 -9.14 -0.97 -13.98
N GLU A 45 -8.31 -1.76 -13.31
CA GLU A 45 -8.67 -3.08 -12.78
C GLU A 45 -8.67 -3.12 -11.24
N GLY A 46 -8.06 -2.14 -10.57
CA GLY A 46 -7.89 -2.11 -9.13
C GLY A 46 -6.70 -2.94 -8.64
N PHE A 47 -6.66 -3.20 -7.33
CA PHE A 47 -5.56 -3.92 -6.69
C PHE A 47 -5.54 -5.40 -7.08
N SER A 48 -4.35 -5.92 -7.41
CA SER A 48 -4.14 -7.36 -7.61
C SER A 48 -2.74 -7.78 -7.20
N GLU A 49 -2.57 -9.05 -6.81
CA GLU A 49 -1.26 -9.59 -6.47
C GLU A 49 -0.30 -9.59 -7.66
N THR A 50 -0.81 -9.79 -8.88
CA THR A 50 -0.02 -9.72 -10.11
C THR A 50 0.60 -8.33 -10.27
N LEU A 51 -0.23 -7.29 -10.18
CA LEU A 51 0.22 -5.91 -10.31
C LEU A 51 1.18 -5.51 -9.18
N ARG A 52 0.99 -6.02 -7.95
CA ARG A 52 1.91 -5.78 -6.83
C ARG A 52 3.29 -6.32 -7.13
N ASN A 53 3.33 -7.54 -7.64
CA ASN A 53 4.57 -8.22 -8.00
C ASN A 53 5.28 -7.51 -9.17
N GLU A 54 4.54 -6.96 -10.12
CA GLU A 54 5.10 -6.16 -11.21
C GLU A 54 5.66 -4.83 -10.69
N LEU A 55 4.90 -4.12 -9.84
CA LEU A 55 5.35 -2.91 -9.17
C LEU A 55 6.65 -3.18 -8.40
N ASN A 56 6.70 -4.24 -7.59
CA ASN A 56 7.88 -4.60 -6.80
C ASN A 56 9.10 -4.96 -7.65
N LYS A 57 8.94 -5.39 -8.90
CA LYS A 57 10.08 -5.59 -9.82
C LYS A 57 10.67 -4.26 -10.26
N VAL A 58 9.84 -3.24 -10.47
CA VAL A 58 10.27 -1.89 -10.84
C VAL A 58 10.84 -1.14 -9.62
N ALA A 59 10.21 -1.27 -8.46
CA ALA A 59 10.56 -0.60 -7.22
C ALA A 59 11.78 -1.18 -6.48
N LYS A 60 12.24 -2.38 -6.86
CA LYS A 60 13.16 -3.25 -6.08
C LYS A 60 14.49 -2.64 -5.62
N LEU A 61 14.88 -1.49 -6.15
CA LEU A 61 16.07 -0.75 -5.74
C LEU A 61 15.82 0.18 -4.55
N ALA A 62 14.56 0.58 -4.33
CA ALA A 62 14.16 1.60 -3.37
C ALA A 62 13.33 1.03 -2.22
N TYR A 63 12.38 0.14 -2.50
CA TYR A 63 11.48 -0.45 -1.50
C TYR A 63 10.74 -1.68 -2.01
N VAL A 64 9.99 -2.33 -1.12
CA VAL A 64 9.09 -3.44 -1.41
C VAL A 64 7.73 -3.13 -0.80
N VAL A 65 6.66 -3.35 -1.57
CA VAL A 65 5.27 -3.32 -1.12
C VAL A 65 4.88 -4.71 -0.65
N ASP A 66 4.87 -4.92 0.67
CA ASP A 66 4.44 -6.19 1.28
C ASP A 66 2.93 -6.38 1.26
N TRP A 67 2.17 -5.29 1.22
CA TRP A 67 0.73 -5.31 1.06
C TRP A 67 0.21 -4.04 0.39
N TRP A 68 -0.85 -4.19 -0.41
CA TRP A 68 -1.66 -3.09 -0.92
C TRP A 68 -3.12 -3.53 -1.05
N GLY A 69 -4.06 -2.60 -0.98
CA GLY A 69 -5.47 -2.94 -0.96
C GLY A 69 -6.31 -1.83 -0.38
N HIS A 70 -7.55 -2.15 -0.04
CA HIS A 70 -8.46 -1.17 0.54
C HIS A 70 -8.43 -1.23 2.08
N PHE A 71 -8.56 -0.06 2.71
CA PHE A 71 -8.58 0.04 4.17
C PHE A 71 -9.71 -0.79 4.81
N ASP A 72 -10.85 -0.93 4.14
CA ASP A 72 -11.97 -1.71 4.63
C ASP A 72 -11.67 -3.22 4.69
N GLU A 73 -10.74 -3.72 3.88
CA GLU A 73 -10.27 -5.10 3.94
C GLU A 73 -9.48 -5.38 5.23
N ILE A 74 -8.73 -4.36 5.70
CA ILE A 74 -8.03 -4.40 6.98
C ILE A 74 -9.04 -4.36 8.13
N VAL A 75 -9.93 -3.37 8.13
CA VAL A 75 -10.97 -3.21 9.16
C VAL A 75 -11.82 -4.46 9.32
N GLN A 76 -12.10 -5.17 8.22
CA GLN A 76 -12.92 -6.38 8.22
C GLN A 76 -12.12 -7.68 8.44
N ALA A 77 -10.79 -7.61 8.63
CA ALA A 77 -9.92 -8.79 8.78
C ALA A 77 -10.11 -9.83 7.66
N LYS A 78 -10.30 -9.37 6.41
CA LYS A 78 -10.68 -10.22 5.27
C LYS A 78 -9.53 -11.06 4.71
N THR A 79 -8.32 -10.54 4.77
CA THR A 79 -7.10 -11.16 4.22
C THR A 79 -6.21 -11.65 5.36
N GLU A 80 -5.29 -12.58 5.09
CA GLU A 80 -4.31 -13.03 6.08
C GLU A 80 -3.48 -11.85 6.64
N PHE A 81 -3.05 -10.94 5.77
CA PHE A 81 -2.39 -9.70 6.19
C PHE A 81 -3.25 -8.85 7.13
N ALA A 82 -4.53 -8.64 6.78
CA ALA A 82 -5.46 -7.90 7.62
C ALA A 82 -5.68 -8.58 8.98
N GLN A 83 -5.76 -9.91 8.99
CA GLN A 83 -5.90 -10.73 10.20
C GLN A 83 -4.70 -10.58 11.12
N ASP A 84 -3.47 -10.60 10.58
CA ASP A 84 -2.25 -10.41 11.37
C ASP A 84 -2.20 -9.02 12.01
N ILE A 85 -2.50 -7.97 11.23
CA ILE A 85 -2.53 -6.58 11.70
C ILE A 85 -3.58 -6.40 12.81
N VAL A 86 -4.78 -6.93 12.60
CA VAL A 86 -5.87 -6.80 13.59
C VAL A 86 -5.60 -7.63 14.84
N SER A 87 -5.02 -8.82 14.71
CA SER A 87 -4.62 -9.64 15.86
C SER A 87 -3.57 -8.93 16.70
N GLY A 88 -2.61 -8.25 16.05
CA GLY A 88 -1.60 -7.43 16.71
C GLY A 88 -2.18 -6.22 17.46
N PHE A 89 -3.22 -5.58 16.91
CA PHE A 89 -3.92 -4.49 17.59
C PHE A 89 -4.75 -4.96 18.80
N LEU A 90 -5.51 -6.04 18.63
CA LEU A 90 -6.42 -6.55 19.66
C LEU A 90 -5.72 -7.38 20.75
N ASP A 91 -4.45 -7.73 20.55
CA ASP A 91 -3.71 -8.71 21.37
C ASP A 91 -4.51 -10.02 21.55
N ALA A 92 -5.11 -10.50 20.45
CA ALA A 92 -6.07 -11.59 20.45
C ALA A 92 -5.67 -12.73 19.53
N GLU A 93 -5.94 -13.98 19.95
CA GLU A 93 -5.66 -15.19 19.14
C GLU A 93 -6.59 -15.35 17.93
N ALA A 94 -7.74 -14.66 17.91
CA ALA A 94 -8.71 -14.72 16.84
C ALA A 94 -9.06 -13.31 16.34
N PRO A 95 -8.71 -12.95 15.09
CA PRO A 95 -9.03 -11.64 14.54
C PRO A 95 -10.53 -11.50 14.31
N ARG A 96 -11.03 -10.29 14.50
CA ARG A 96 -12.42 -9.89 14.22
C ARG A 96 -12.43 -8.52 13.56
N ALA A 97 -13.56 -8.10 13.00
CA ALA A 97 -13.67 -6.74 12.51
C ALA A 97 -13.44 -5.71 13.64
N ILE A 98 -12.72 -4.64 13.32
CA ILE A 98 -12.54 -3.47 14.19
C ILE A 98 -13.90 -2.78 14.36
N GLN A 99 -14.29 -2.52 15.61
CA GLN A 99 -15.55 -1.84 15.88
C GLN A 99 -15.41 -0.33 15.66
N PRO A 100 -16.51 0.38 15.35
CA PRO A 100 -16.46 1.82 15.11
C PRO A 100 -15.90 2.64 16.28
N ASP A 101 -16.12 2.20 17.52
CA ASP A 101 -15.61 2.83 18.74
C ASP A 101 -14.12 2.57 19.00
N GLU A 102 -13.51 1.65 18.25
CA GLU A 102 -12.08 1.30 18.30
C GLU A 102 -11.28 1.94 17.15
N MET A 103 -11.95 2.64 16.22
CA MET A 103 -11.34 3.10 14.97
C MET A 103 -10.19 4.09 15.20
N ASP A 104 -10.36 5.04 16.12
CA ASP A 104 -9.34 6.05 16.40
C ASP A 104 -8.06 5.40 16.95
N ASP A 105 -8.19 4.51 17.93
CA ASP A 105 -7.08 3.74 18.50
C ASP A 105 -6.42 2.83 17.44
N PHE A 106 -7.22 2.25 16.55
CA PHE A 106 -6.72 1.41 15.47
C PHE A 106 -5.93 2.21 14.43
N LEU A 107 -6.38 3.42 14.08
CA LEU A 107 -5.64 4.32 13.19
C LEU A 107 -4.31 4.74 13.82
N GLU A 108 -4.29 5.04 15.12
CA GLU A 108 -3.05 5.32 15.85
C GLU A 108 -2.09 4.11 15.80
N TYR A 109 -2.60 2.91 16.03
CA TYR A 109 -1.81 1.68 15.92
C TYR A 109 -1.18 1.52 14.53
N LEU A 110 -1.94 1.70 13.45
CA LEU A 110 -1.44 1.58 12.08
C LEU A 110 -0.33 2.60 11.76
N LEU A 111 -0.38 3.79 12.33
CA LEU A 111 0.68 4.80 12.18
C LEU A 111 1.97 4.39 12.92
N THR A 112 1.85 3.63 14.02
CA THR A 112 3.01 3.14 14.79
C THR A 112 3.63 1.86 14.23
N CYS A 113 2.83 0.98 13.63
CA CYS A 113 3.33 -0.23 12.95
C CYS A 113 3.91 0.04 11.56
N GLY A 114 3.61 1.20 10.96
CA GLY A 114 3.99 1.57 9.60
C GLY A 114 5.24 2.43 9.47
N CYS A 115 6.25 2.28 10.35
CA CYS A 115 7.57 2.89 10.22
C CYS A 115 8.64 1.84 9.90
#